data_AF-A0A0T6ATV1-F1
#
_entry.id   AF-A0A0T6ATV1-F1
#
_cell.length_a   1.000
_cell.length_b   1.000
_cell.length_c   1.000
_cell.angle_alpha   90.00
_cell.angle_beta   90.00
_cell.angle_gamma   90.00
#
_symmetry.space_group_name_H-M   'P 1'
#
loop_
_entity.id
_entity.type
_entity.pdbx_description
1 polymer ?
#
loop_
_entity_poly.entity_id
_entity_poly.type
_entity_poly.pdbx_seq_one_letter_code
_entity_poly.pdbx_strand_id
1 'polypeptide(L)'
;MRKRNSLVFRMVEAEEEYMEQMEVLVSCFLRPFKMAASSKKPPCSHEDVNSIFLNSETVLFLHQIFLKGLTSRLESWPTLVLGDLFSMLLPMLSIYQEYVRNHHYSLQVLTECKQSASFASLLKKLENKPACRGRSLETFLTYPMHQVSVSFSYFGLLHSDGFILGSSVYNYPTRAISAYSP
;
A
#
# COMPACT_ATOMS: atom_id res chain seq x y z
N MET A 1 -19.01 13.97 -19.55
CA MET A 1 -19.29 14.37 -18.15
C MET A 1 -19.57 13.18 -17.22
N ARG A 2 -20.56 12.29 -17.45
CA ARG A 2 -20.83 11.12 -16.55
C ARG A 2 -19.66 10.14 -16.36
N LYS A 3 -18.85 9.90 -17.42
CA LYS A 3 -17.69 8.99 -17.37
C LYS A 3 -16.61 9.44 -16.38
N ARG A 4 -16.43 10.77 -16.22
CA ARG A 4 -15.41 11.37 -15.34
C ARG A 4 -15.72 11.12 -13.86
N ASN A 5 -16.94 11.41 -13.43
CA ASN A 5 -17.37 11.16 -12.05
C ASN A 5 -17.25 9.68 -11.74
N SER A 6 -17.73 8.83 -12.65
CA SER A 6 -17.63 7.38 -12.48
C SER A 6 -16.18 6.88 -12.40
N LEU A 7 -15.21 7.54 -13.05
CA LEU A 7 -13.80 7.17 -12.91
C LEU A 7 -13.23 7.59 -11.54
N VAL A 8 -13.49 8.82 -11.09
CA VAL A 8 -12.99 9.30 -9.79
C VAL A 8 -13.65 8.55 -8.63
N PHE A 9 -14.96 8.28 -8.71
CA PHE A 9 -15.65 7.46 -7.70
C PHE A 9 -15.06 6.05 -7.62
N ARG A 10 -14.85 5.37 -8.76
CA ARG A 10 -14.18 4.05 -8.77
C ARG A 10 -12.76 4.09 -8.22
N MET A 11 -12.04 5.19 -8.44
CA MET A 11 -10.70 5.38 -7.89
C MET A 11 -10.75 5.51 -6.36
N VAL A 12 -11.71 6.27 -5.82
CA VAL A 12 -11.91 6.38 -4.36
C VAL A 12 -12.32 5.05 -3.76
N GLU A 13 -13.30 4.35 -4.35
CA GLU A 13 -13.73 3.03 -3.88
C GLU A 13 -12.57 2.02 -3.86
N ALA A 14 -11.77 1.98 -4.94
CA ALA A 14 -10.61 1.09 -5.02
C ALA A 14 -9.53 1.45 -3.99
N GLU A 15 -9.33 2.74 -3.73
CA GLU A 15 -8.38 3.24 -2.75
C GLU A 15 -8.82 2.95 -1.30
N GLU A 16 -10.11 3.07 -1.01
CA GLU A 16 -10.73 2.66 0.27
C GLU A 16 -10.54 1.16 0.52
N GLU A 17 -10.85 0.32 -0.47
CA GLU A 17 -10.69 -1.13 -0.36
C GLU A 17 -9.22 -1.53 -0.13
N TYR A 18 -8.28 -0.90 -0.84
CA TYR A 18 -6.86 -1.12 -0.64
C TYR A 18 -6.43 -0.72 0.77
N MET A 19 -6.86 0.46 1.23
CA MET A 19 -6.55 0.94 2.58
C MET A 19 -7.07 0.02 3.67
N GLU A 20 -8.25 -0.58 3.51
CA GLU A 20 -8.75 -1.57 4.46
C GLU A 20 -7.75 -2.74 4.61
N GLN A 21 -7.20 -3.24 3.51
CA GLN A 21 -6.24 -4.35 3.57
C GLN A 21 -4.91 -3.93 4.21
N MET A 22 -4.43 -2.74 3.89
CA MET A 22 -3.21 -2.18 4.47
C MET A 22 -3.36 -1.89 5.97
N GLU A 23 -4.51 -1.39 6.40
CA GLU A 23 -4.80 -1.18 7.82
C GLU A 23 -4.83 -2.51 8.56
N VAL A 24 -5.37 -3.59 7.97
CA VAL A 24 -5.28 -4.94 8.57
C VAL A 24 -3.82 -5.40 8.68
N LEU A 25 -3.02 -5.25 7.62
CA LEU A 25 -1.58 -5.58 7.66
C LEU A 25 -0.88 -4.86 8.83
N VAL A 26 -1.13 -3.56 8.98
CA VAL A 26 -0.46 -2.75 10.00
C VAL A 26 -1.02 -3.01 11.40
N SER A 27 -2.33 -2.95 11.59
CA SER A 27 -2.99 -3.02 12.89
C SER A 27 -3.05 -4.45 13.46
N CYS A 28 -3.26 -5.45 12.61
CA CYS A 28 -3.42 -6.84 13.05
C CYS A 28 -2.09 -7.61 13.12
N PHE A 29 -1.08 -7.20 12.36
CA PHE A 29 0.21 -7.89 12.32
C PHE A 29 1.38 -6.99 12.75
N LEU A 30 1.70 -5.92 12.02
CA LEU A 30 2.89 -5.11 12.28
C LEU A 30 2.95 -4.59 13.72
N ARG A 31 1.90 -3.89 14.17
CA ARG A 31 1.86 -3.31 15.53
C ARG A 31 1.97 -4.41 16.61
N PRO A 32 1.20 -5.52 16.57
CA PRO A 32 1.38 -6.63 17.50
C PRO A 32 2.78 -7.25 17.50
N PHE A 33 3.41 -7.43 16.35
CA PHE A 33 4.77 -7.97 16.28
C PHE A 33 5.82 -6.99 16.81
N LYS A 34 5.69 -5.68 16.51
CA LYS A 34 6.52 -4.63 17.12
C LYS A 34 6.42 -4.66 18.64
N MET A 35 5.21 -4.78 19.19
CA MET A 35 5.00 -4.90 20.63
C MET A 35 5.59 -6.19 21.21
N ALA A 36 5.42 -7.32 20.52
CA ALA A 36 5.94 -8.61 20.97
C ALA A 36 7.48 -8.64 20.98
N ALA A 37 8.13 -7.98 20.03
CA ALA A 37 9.59 -7.83 19.96
C ALA A 37 10.17 -7.06 21.16
N SER A 38 9.39 -6.21 21.82
CA SER A 38 9.79 -5.49 23.05
C SER A 38 9.46 -6.25 24.35
N SER A 39 8.92 -7.48 24.26
CA SER A 39 8.56 -8.27 25.44
C SER A 39 9.79 -8.90 26.11
N LYS A 40 9.63 -9.39 27.35
CA LYS A 40 10.72 -10.06 28.11
C LYS A 40 11.26 -11.32 27.43
N LYS A 41 10.46 -11.98 26.59
CA LYS A 41 10.82 -13.18 25.82
C LYS A 41 10.28 -13.00 24.40
N PRO A 42 10.96 -12.20 23.57
CA PRO A 42 10.43 -11.81 22.27
C PRO A 42 10.38 -13.01 21.32
N PRO A 43 9.29 -13.18 20.55
CA PRO A 43 9.19 -14.26 19.57
C PRO A 43 10.02 -14.01 18.30
N CYS A 44 10.40 -12.75 18.06
CA CYS A 44 11.24 -12.27 16.96
C CYS A 44 11.93 -10.96 17.38
N SER A 45 13.02 -10.61 16.72
CA SER A 45 13.73 -9.34 16.95
C SER A 45 13.03 -8.16 16.28
N HIS A 46 13.40 -6.94 16.66
CA HIS A 46 12.94 -5.74 15.94
C HIS A 46 13.45 -5.70 14.49
N GLU A 47 14.62 -6.28 14.21
CA GLU A 47 15.18 -6.40 12.88
C GLU A 47 14.36 -7.35 12.00
N ASP A 48 13.91 -8.48 12.54
CA ASP A 48 13.03 -9.41 11.85
C ASP A 48 11.71 -8.73 11.48
N VAL A 49 11.11 -7.99 12.43
CA VAL A 49 9.86 -7.25 12.18
C VAL A 49 10.06 -6.19 11.10
N ASN A 50 11.14 -5.41 11.16
CA ASN A 50 11.42 -4.41 10.12
C ASN A 50 11.67 -5.06 8.75
N SER A 51 12.32 -6.22 8.71
CA SER A 51 12.60 -6.96 7.48
C SER A 51 11.34 -7.59 6.88
N ILE A 52 10.44 -8.13 7.70
CA ILE A 52 9.18 -8.73 7.25
C ILE A 52 8.23 -7.65 6.73
N PHE A 53 8.03 -6.57 7.48
CA PHE A 53 7.01 -5.58 7.16
C PHE A 53 7.52 -4.40 6.32
N LEU A 54 8.83 -4.27 6.14
CA LEU A 54 9.46 -3.22 5.34
C LEU A 54 8.88 -1.83 5.70
N ASN A 55 8.60 -1.01 4.69
CA ASN A 55 8.00 0.31 4.84
C ASN A 55 6.45 0.30 4.75
N SER A 56 5.78 -0.82 5.06
CA SER A 56 4.30 -0.96 4.95
C SER A 56 3.51 0.12 5.71
N GLU A 57 4.00 0.54 6.88
CA GLU A 57 3.35 1.59 7.68
C GLU A 57 3.42 2.96 6.99
N THR A 58 4.57 3.27 6.38
CA THR A 58 4.76 4.49 5.58
C THR A 58 3.85 4.46 4.34
N VAL A 59 3.74 3.31 3.67
CA VAL A 59 2.84 3.14 2.52
C VAL A 59 1.39 3.42 2.94
N LEU A 60 0.89 2.80 4.01
CA LEU A 60 -0.45 3.06 4.52
C LEU A 60 -0.69 4.54 4.82
N PHE A 61 0.24 5.20 5.52
CA PHE A 61 0.11 6.61 5.89
C PHE A 61 -0.02 7.53 4.67
N LEU A 62 0.77 7.27 3.63
CA LEU A 62 0.74 8.07 2.41
C LEU A 62 -0.56 7.86 1.60
N HIS A 63 -1.07 6.63 1.55
CA HIS A 63 -2.37 6.33 0.95
C HIS A 63 -3.53 6.98 1.74
N GLN A 64 -3.44 7.06 3.07
CA GLN A 64 -4.39 7.83 3.89
C GLN A 64 -4.42 9.32 3.53
N ILE A 65 -3.25 9.92 3.32
CA ILE A 65 -3.14 11.32 2.86
C ILE A 65 -3.77 11.47 1.47
N PHE A 66 -3.46 10.55 0.56
CA PHE A 66 -3.96 10.56 -0.80
C PHE A 66 -5.49 10.43 -0.88
N LEU A 67 -6.07 9.44 -0.18
CA LEU A 67 -7.52 9.23 -0.09
C LEU A 67 -8.24 10.44 0.50
N LYS A 68 -7.69 11.03 1.57
CA LYS A 68 -8.25 12.26 2.16
C LYS A 68 -8.24 13.42 1.16
N GLY A 69 -7.16 13.56 0.38
CA GLY A 69 -7.05 14.54 -0.70
C GLY A 69 -8.08 14.31 -1.80
N LEU A 70 -8.26 13.06 -2.25
CA LEU A 70 -9.26 12.68 -3.25
C LEU A 70 -10.68 13.01 -2.78
N THR A 71 -11.02 12.62 -1.55
CA THR A 71 -12.35 12.81 -0.96
C THR A 71 -12.67 14.31 -0.81
N SER A 72 -11.72 15.12 -0.33
CA SER A 72 -11.92 16.58 -0.22
C SER A 72 -12.11 17.24 -1.59
N ARG A 73 -11.41 16.79 -2.63
CA ARG A 73 -11.56 17.36 -3.99
C ARG A 73 -12.85 16.94 -4.67
N LEU A 74 -13.44 15.79 -4.32
CA LEU A 74 -14.77 15.40 -4.77
C LEU A 74 -15.85 16.42 -4.36
N GLU A 75 -15.69 17.08 -3.21
CA GLU A 75 -16.62 18.12 -2.73
C GLU A 75 -16.51 19.43 -3.54
N SER A 76 -15.37 19.70 -4.16
CA SER A 76 -15.07 20.94 -4.91
C SER A 76 -15.47 20.89 -6.40
N TRP A 77 -16.43 20.06 -6.74
CA TRP A 77 -16.93 19.92 -8.10
C TRP A 77 -17.57 21.23 -8.62
N PRO A 78 -17.42 21.62 -9.91
CA PRO A 78 -16.81 20.90 -11.05
C PRO A 78 -15.34 21.23 -11.34
N THR A 79 -14.72 22.11 -10.56
CA THR A 79 -13.36 22.64 -10.75
C THR A 79 -12.31 21.68 -10.17
N LEU A 80 -12.42 20.40 -10.54
CA LEU A 80 -11.56 19.34 -10.02
C LEU A 80 -10.15 19.50 -10.60
N VAL A 81 -9.17 19.84 -9.77
CA VAL A 81 -7.74 19.78 -10.10
C VAL A 81 -7.14 18.67 -9.25
N LEU A 82 -6.52 17.67 -9.88
CA LEU A 82 -5.91 16.53 -9.19
C LEU A 82 -4.38 16.51 -9.34
N GLY A 83 -3.80 17.43 -10.12
CA GLY A 83 -2.37 17.39 -10.47
C GLY A 83 -1.44 17.49 -9.27
N ASP A 84 -1.84 18.21 -8.23
CA ASP A 84 -1.13 18.28 -6.94
C ASP A 84 -1.21 16.97 -6.15
N LEU A 85 -2.36 16.30 -6.15
CA LEU A 85 -2.51 14.97 -5.53
C LEU A 85 -1.62 13.94 -6.20
N PHE A 86 -1.55 13.95 -7.54
CA PHE A 86 -0.65 13.05 -8.28
C PHE A 86 0.83 13.41 -8.07
N SER A 87 1.14 14.69 -7.83
CA SER A 87 2.50 15.09 -7.49
C SER A 87 2.94 14.52 -6.14
N MET A 88 2.01 14.29 -5.21
CA MET A 88 2.28 13.59 -3.94
C MET A 88 2.51 12.09 -4.10
N LEU A 89 2.01 11.47 -5.18
CA LEU A 89 2.26 10.05 -5.48
C LEU A 89 3.68 9.80 -6.01
N LEU A 90 4.34 10.83 -6.56
CA LEU A 90 5.68 10.68 -7.16
C LEU A 90 6.75 10.27 -6.14
N PRO A 91 6.87 10.90 -4.95
CA PRO A 91 7.73 10.37 -3.89
C PRO A 91 7.34 8.98 -3.40
N MET A 92 6.08 8.56 -3.54
CA MET A 92 5.67 7.21 -3.12
C MET A 92 6.30 6.13 -3.99
N LEU A 93 6.63 6.43 -5.25
CA LEU A 93 7.24 5.47 -6.16
C LEU A 93 8.57 4.91 -5.65
N SER A 94 9.41 5.75 -5.04
CA SER A 94 10.70 5.28 -4.49
C SER A 94 10.48 4.36 -3.29
N ILE A 95 9.48 4.65 -2.46
CA ILE A 95 9.06 3.82 -1.31
C ILE A 95 8.56 2.46 -1.81
N TYR A 96 7.77 2.45 -2.88
CA TYR A 96 7.29 1.22 -3.52
C TYR A 96 8.40 0.41 -4.19
N GLN A 97 9.36 1.06 -4.85
CA GLN A 97 10.54 0.39 -5.40
C GLN A 97 11.30 -0.37 -4.33
N GLU A 98 11.51 0.26 -3.18
CA GLU A 98 12.18 -0.37 -2.05
C GLU A 98 11.39 -1.58 -1.54
N TYR A 99 10.06 -1.44 -1.42
CA TYR A 99 9.19 -2.54 -1.00
C TYR A 99 9.29 -3.74 -1.95
N VAL A 100 9.08 -3.50 -3.25
CA VAL A 100 9.10 -4.56 -4.29
C VAL A 100 10.47 -5.24 -4.34
N ARG A 101 11.56 -4.47 -4.29
CA ARG A 101 12.93 -5.00 -4.32
C ARG A 101 13.23 -5.92 -3.15
N ASN A 102 12.75 -5.56 -1.95
CA ASN A 102 13.04 -6.29 -0.72
C ASN A 102 11.96 -7.34 -0.37
N HIS A 103 10.88 -7.44 -1.15
CA HIS A 103 9.75 -8.33 -0.84
C HIS A 103 10.17 -9.81 -0.77
N HIS A 104 11.05 -10.27 -1.66
CA HIS A 104 11.55 -11.65 -1.62
C HIS A 104 12.30 -11.94 -0.31
N TYR A 105 13.14 -11.00 0.13
CA TYR A 105 13.86 -11.10 1.39
C TYR A 105 12.92 -11.06 2.60
N SER A 106 11.89 -10.20 2.57
CA SER A 106 10.82 -10.16 3.58
C SER A 106 10.16 -11.54 3.77
N LEU A 107 9.80 -12.23 2.67
CA LEU A 107 9.20 -13.56 2.74
C LEU A 107 10.18 -14.64 3.25
N GLN A 108 11.47 -14.51 2.92
CA GLN A 108 12.50 -15.40 3.45
C GLN A 108 12.61 -15.26 4.98
N VAL A 109 12.74 -14.04 5.49
CA VAL A 109 12.81 -13.78 6.95
C VAL A 109 11.53 -14.25 7.64
N LEU A 110 10.36 -14.05 7.04
CA LEU A 110 9.10 -14.59 7.56
C LEU A 110 9.13 -16.12 7.68
N THR A 111 9.69 -16.80 6.68
CA THR A 111 9.81 -18.27 6.67
C THR A 111 10.76 -18.75 7.76
N GLU A 112 11.88 -18.06 7.98
CA GLU A 112 12.83 -18.36 9.05
C GLU A 112 12.18 -18.14 10.43
N CYS A 113 11.47 -17.03 10.61
CA CYS A 113 10.75 -16.75 11.86
C CYS A 113 9.68 -17.80 12.19
N LYS A 114 9.01 -18.35 11.17
CA LYS A 114 8.02 -19.44 11.33
C LYS A 114 8.59 -20.73 11.91
N GLN A 115 9.91 -20.95 11.88
CA GLN A 115 10.55 -22.10 12.55
C GLN A 115 10.50 -21.98 14.07
N SER A 116 10.39 -20.75 14.61
CA SER A 116 10.19 -20.50 16.02
C SER A 116 8.75 -20.79 16.42
N ALA A 117 8.55 -21.73 17.36
CA ALA A 117 7.22 -22.09 17.85
C ALA A 117 6.47 -20.91 18.49
N SER A 118 7.19 -19.99 19.15
CA SER A 118 6.57 -18.81 19.77
C SER A 118 6.07 -17.82 18.72
N PHE A 119 6.84 -17.59 17.64
CA PHE A 119 6.44 -16.77 16.51
C PHE A 119 5.27 -17.41 15.76
N ALA A 120 5.36 -18.69 15.42
CA ALA A 120 4.31 -19.42 14.70
C ALA A 120 2.98 -19.42 15.48
N SER A 121 3.03 -19.61 16.80
CA SER A 121 1.83 -19.55 17.65
C SER A 121 1.22 -18.14 17.69
N LEU A 122 2.05 -17.09 17.75
CA LEU A 122 1.57 -15.72 17.70
C LEU A 122 0.94 -15.42 16.34
N LEU A 123 1.62 -15.75 15.25
CA LEU A 123 1.13 -15.54 13.89
C LEU A 123 -0.24 -16.21 13.69
N LYS A 124 -0.37 -17.50 14.04
CA LYS A 124 -1.63 -18.23 13.92
C LYS A 124 -2.76 -17.57 14.72
N LYS A 125 -2.45 -17.05 15.91
CA LYS A 125 -3.43 -16.29 16.72
C LYS A 125 -3.88 -15.00 16.02
N LEU A 126 -2.97 -14.31 15.34
CA LEU A 126 -3.27 -13.08 14.60
C LEU A 126 -4.07 -13.37 13.32
N GLU A 127 -3.71 -14.42 12.56
CA GLU A 127 -4.43 -14.84 11.34
C GLU A 127 -5.87 -15.30 11.62
N ASN A 128 -6.12 -15.87 12.79
CA ASN A 128 -7.46 -16.27 13.22
C ASN A 128 -8.37 -15.10 13.61
N LYS A 129 -7.89 -13.85 13.61
CA LYS A 129 -8.74 -12.69 13.87
C LYS A 129 -9.75 -12.52 12.74
N PRO A 130 -11.01 -12.13 13.04
CA PRO A 130 -12.04 -11.94 12.01
C PRO A 130 -11.65 -10.86 10.98
N ALA A 131 -10.87 -9.86 11.39
CA ALA A 131 -10.35 -8.80 10.51
C ALA A 131 -9.48 -9.36 9.36
N CYS A 132 -8.79 -10.48 9.57
CA CYS A 132 -7.94 -11.12 8.56
C CYS A 132 -8.75 -11.90 7.50
N ARG A 133 -10.06 -12.12 7.73
CA ARG A 133 -10.98 -12.85 6.84
C ARG A 133 -10.40 -14.20 6.33
N GLY A 134 -9.64 -14.90 7.18
CA GLY A 134 -9.00 -16.18 6.85
C GLY A 134 -7.77 -16.10 5.92
N ARG A 135 -7.27 -14.90 5.62
CA ARG A 135 -6.07 -14.69 4.80
C ARG A 135 -4.81 -14.75 5.65
N SER A 136 -3.74 -15.27 5.05
CA SER A 136 -2.42 -15.35 5.71
C SER A 136 -1.68 -14.03 5.66
N LEU A 137 -0.66 -13.87 6.53
CA LEU A 137 0.21 -12.69 6.51
C LEU A 137 0.91 -12.52 5.14
N GLU A 138 1.35 -13.59 4.48
CA GLU A 138 1.95 -13.52 3.14
C GLU A 138 1.02 -12.86 2.14
N THR A 139 -0.27 -13.22 2.18
CA THR A 139 -1.27 -12.60 1.30
C THR A 139 -1.30 -11.10 1.53
N PHE A 140 -1.29 -10.65 2.78
CA PHE A 140 -1.30 -9.23 3.11
C PHE A 140 -0.03 -8.50 2.64
N LEU A 141 1.14 -9.13 2.72
CA LEU A 141 2.40 -8.57 2.26
C LEU A 141 2.47 -8.39 0.72
N THR A 142 1.58 -9.04 -0.05
CA THR A 142 1.51 -8.81 -1.51
C THR A 142 0.68 -7.58 -1.90
N TYR A 143 -0.21 -7.08 -1.04
CA TYR A 143 -1.10 -5.95 -1.40
C TYR A 143 -0.35 -4.68 -1.84
N PRO A 144 0.73 -4.24 -1.16
CA PRO A 144 1.51 -3.09 -1.63
C PRO A 144 2.00 -3.22 -3.06
N MET A 145 2.32 -4.45 -3.51
CA MET A 145 2.81 -4.68 -4.87
C MET A 145 1.71 -4.48 -5.93
N HIS A 146 0.48 -4.88 -5.62
CA HIS A 146 -0.64 -4.81 -6.57
C HIS A 146 -1.18 -3.39 -6.74
N GLN A 147 -1.14 -2.55 -5.69
CA GLN A 147 -1.71 -1.19 -5.75
C GLN A 147 -0.96 -0.27 -6.69
N VAL A 148 0.36 -0.42 -6.81
CA VAL A 148 1.19 0.36 -7.75
C VAL A 148 0.60 0.26 -9.16
N SER A 149 0.34 -0.96 -9.64
CA SER A 149 -0.23 -1.20 -10.97
C SER A 149 -1.59 -0.53 -11.19
N VAL A 150 -2.45 -0.55 -10.16
CA VAL A 150 -3.81 0.01 -10.22
C VAL A 150 -3.79 1.54 -10.22
N SER A 151 -3.03 2.17 -9.32
CA SER A 151 -2.90 3.63 -9.25
C SER A 151 -2.32 4.23 -10.54
N PHE A 152 -1.35 3.56 -11.18
CA PHE A 152 -0.82 3.99 -12.48
C PHE A 152 -1.81 3.80 -13.63
N SER A 153 -2.65 2.78 -13.57
CA SER A 153 -3.70 2.56 -14.57
C SER A 153 -4.74 3.68 -14.55
N TYR A 154 -5.19 4.10 -13.37
CA TYR A 154 -6.10 5.25 -13.23
C TYR A 154 -5.46 6.56 -13.68
N PHE A 155 -4.17 6.75 -13.41
CA PHE A 155 -3.41 7.90 -13.90
C PHE A 155 -3.37 7.96 -15.44
N GLY A 156 -3.07 6.84 -16.10
CA GLY A 156 -3.06 6.76 -17.57
C GLY A 156 -4.43 7.07 -18.19
N LEU A 157 -5.50 6.56 -17.58
CA LEU A 157 -6.88 6.82 -18.02
C LEU A 157 -7.26 8.30 -17.87
N LEU A 158 -6.93 8.93 -16.74
CA LEU A 158 -7.17 10.36 -16.53
C LEU A 158 -6.38 11.24 -17.50
N HIS A 159 -5.16 10.84 -17.86
CA HIS A 159 -4.35 11.55 -18.86
C HIS A 159 -4.94 11.43 -20.27
N SER A 160 -5.40 10.23 -20.67
CA SER A 160 -5.99 9.99 -21.99
C SER A 160 -7.27 10.80 -22.25
N ASP A 161 -7.98 11.20 -21.19
CA ASP A 161 -9.19 12.04 -21.24
C ASP A 161 -8.88 13.56 -21.29
N GLY A 162 -7.62 13.97 -21.46
CA GLY A 162 -7.22 15.37 -21.65
C GLY A 162 -7.26 16.23 -20.39
N PHE A 163 -7.13 15.61 -19.21
CA PHE A 163 -7.02 16.35 -17.95
C PHE A 163 -5.63 16.98 -17.82
N ILE A 164 -5.60 18.30 -17.55
CA ILE A 164 -4.37 19.06 -17.32
C ILE A 164 -3.73 18.58 -16.02
N LEU A 165 -2.85 17.59 -16.15
CA LEU A 165 -1.71 17.49 -15.26
C LEU A 165 -0.85 18.72 -15.56
N GLY A 166 -0.38 19.44 -14.55
CA GLY A 166 0.54 20.56 -14.77
C GLY A 166 1.77 20.08 -15.55
N SER A 167 2.41 21.00 -16.29
CA SER A 167 3.55 20.76 -17.19
C SER A 167 4.68 19.89 -16.60
N SER A 168 4.77 19.81 -15.27
CA SER A 168 5.76 19.01 -14.55
C SER A 168 5.51 17.49 -14.55
N VAL A 169 4.28 17.02 -14.82
CA VAL A 169 3.97 15.58 -14.84
C VAL A 169 4.21 14.94 -16.22
N TYR A 170 4.26 15.74 -17.28
CA TYR A 170 4.51 15.28 -18.66
C TYR A 170 5.92 14.70 -18.88
N ASN A 171 6.84 14.89 -17.94
CA ASN A 171 8.21 14.34 -18.01
C ASN A 171 8.36 12.99 -17.30
N TYR A 172 7.29 12.41 -16.74
CA TYR A 172 7.40 11.10 -16.11
C TYR A 172 7.38 10.00 -17.17
N PRO A 173 8.45 9.20 -17.26
CA PRO A 173 8.61 8.30 -18.37
C PRO A 173 7.64 7.13 -18.19
N THR A 174 6.90 6.84 -19.25
CA THR A 174 6.14 5.59 -19.47
C THR A 174 6.96 4.33 -19.15
N ARG A 175 8.30 4.44 -19.08
CA ARG A 175 9.24 3.41 -18.60
C ARG A 175 9.08 3.02 -17.13
N ALA A 176 8.60 3.90 -16.26
CA ALA A 176 8.32 3.53 -14.87
C ALA A 176 7.21 2.48 -14.83
N ILE A 177 6.14 2.67 -15.62
CA ILE A 177 5.00 1.75 -15.70
C ILE A 177 5.42 0.38 -16.26
N SER A 178 6.34 0.34 -17.24
CA SER A 178 6.84 -0.94 -17.78
C SER A 178 7.85 -1.66 -16.85
N ALA A 179 8.39 -0.97 -15.83
CA ALA A 179 9.33 -1.56 -14.87
C ALA A 179 8.62 -2.26 -13.69
N TYR A 180 7.30 -2.06 -13.53
CA TYR A 180 6.50 -2.66 -12.44
C TYR A 180 5.36 -3.57 -12.94
N SER A 181 5.29 -3.86 -14.24
CA SER A 181 4.50 -5.01 -14.71
C SER A 181 5.35 -6.27 -14.60
N PRO A 182 4.81 -7.37 -14.05
CA PRO A 182 5.51 -8.66 -14.00
C PRO A 182 5.83 -9.20 -15.40
#